data_AF-A0A418AU98-F1
#
_entry.id   AF-A0A418AU98-F1
#
_cell.length_a   1.000
_cell.length_b   1.000
_cell.length_c   1.000
_cell.angle_alpha   90.00
_cell.angle_beta   90.00
_cell.angle_gamma   90.00
#
_symmetry.space_group_name_H-M   'P 1'
#
loop_
_entity.id
_entity.type
_entity.pdbx_description
1 polymer ?
#
loop_
_entity_poly.entity_id
_entity_poly.type
_entity_poly.pdbx_seq_one_letter_code
_entity_poly.pdbx_strand_id
1 'polypeptide(L)'
;MSTLLLADKERNKRVNKVEKLHQKAIYLSKKIDKAQWKQVLFGNDSEKLREWQKEEASINTKIANVRADMLKKIQNPLELFPAVQVAWHAAKFGLLHLLQAHVRTPGALEYRELSSQTTVLHVAAYFGNLDCVQFLAQANADVNATNSHGSTPLHCAAEQHHAEVVAFLLSLPQVDPYLRNTAGLLPTHIVRKGASLLGDKYGRFAKCSRALDAVGFDSVPS
;
A
#
# COMPACT_ATOMS: atom_id res chain seq x y z
N MET A 1 -2.20 -32.85 -1.23
CA MET A 1 -3.64 -32.64 -0.95
C MET A 1 -4.07 -31.40 -1.71
N SER A 2 -4.75 -31.57 -2.84
CA SER A 2 -5.23 -30.44 -3.66
C SER A 2 -6.34 -29.72 -2.91
N THR A 3 -6.05 -28.54 -2.40
CA THR A 3 -7.07 -27.64 -1.83
C THR A 3 -7.99 -27.22 -2.98
N LEU A 4 -9.21 -27.74 -3.01
CA LEU A 4 -10.18 -27.47 -4.06
C LEU A 4 -10.66 -26.02 -3.93
N LEU A 5 -10.26 -25.17 -4.87
CA LEU A 5 -10.84 -23.85 -5.08
C LEU A 5 -12.37 -23.97 -5.20
N LEU A 6 -13.10 -22.96 -4.71
CA LEU A 6 -14.53 -22.91 -4.96
C LEU A 6 -14.82 -22.84 -6.46
N ALA A 7 -16.02 -23.32 -6.82
CA ALA A 7 -16.55 -23.16 -8.17
C ALA A 7 -16.47 -21.69 -8.62
N ASP A 8 -15.99 -21.45 -9.83
CA ASP A 8 -15.61 -20.12 -10.34
C ASP A 8 -16.68 -19.05 -10.09
N LYS A 9 -17.96 -19.38 -10.29
CA LYS A 9 -19.08 -18.45 -10.07
C LYS A 9 -19.19 -17.98 -8.62
N GLU A 10 -19.11 -18.91 -7.66
CA GLU A 10 -19.22 -18.57 -6.23
C GLU A 10 -17.93 -17.91 -5.74
N ARG A 11 -16.77 -18.39 -6.20
CA ARG A 11 -15.47 -17.75 -5.93
C ARG A 11 -15.46 -16.29 -6.35
N ASN A 12 -15.82 -16.01 -7.60
CA ASN A 12 -15.86 -14.64 -8.15
C ASN A 12 -16.84 -13.75 -7.38
N LYS A 13 -18.00 -14.28 -6.98
CA LYS A 13 -18.97 -13.56 -6.16
C LYS A 13 -18.41 -13.19 -4.78
N ARG A 14 -17.70 -14.11 -4.11
CA ARG A 14 -17.07 -13.85 -2.81
C ARG A 14 -15.91 -12.87 -2.94
N VAL A 15 -15.03 -13.05 -3.92
CA VAL A 15 -13.90 -12.14 -4.21
C VAL A 15 -14.41 -10.73 -4.46
N ASN A 16 -15.45 -10.55 -5.29
CA ASN A 16 -16.05 -9.23 -5.55
C ASN A 16 -16.60 -8.55 -4.29
N LYS A 17 -17.11 -9.31 -3.31
CA LYS A 17 -17.55 -8.75 -2.02
C LYS A 17 -16.37 -8.27 -1.18
N VAL A 18 -15.31 -9.07 -1.10
CA VAL A 18 -14.06 -8.70 -0.39
C VAL A 18 -13.47 -7.43 -1.03
N GLU A 19 -13.46 -7.36 -2.35
CA GLU A 19 -12.93 -6.20 -3.08
C GLU A 19 -13.73 -4.92 -2.81
N LYS A 20 -15.06 -5.00 -2.74
CA LYS A 20 -15.91 -3.87 -2.35
C LYS A 20 -15.62 -3.39 -0.93
N LEU A 21 -15.39 -4.31 0.01
CA LEU A 21 -15.00 -3.96 1.37
C LEU A 21 -13.62 -3.29 1.39
N HIS A 22 -12.66 -3.80 0.61
CA HIS A 22 -11.34 -3.20 0.46
C HIS A 22 -11.42 -1.76 -0.09
N GLN A 23 -12.21 -1.53 -1.14
CA GLN A 23 -12.47 -0.18 -1.67
C GLN A 23 -13.07 0.75 -0.61
N LYS A 24 -13.99 0.24 0.21
CA LYS A 24 -14.55 0.99 1.34
C LYS A 24 -13.49 1.34 2.38
N ALA A 25 -12.56 0.44 2.68
CA ALA A 25 -11.44 0.72 3.58
C ALA A 25 -10.52 1.81 3.03
N ILE A 26 -10.17 1.77 1.73
CA ILE A 26 -9.38 2.81 1.06
C ILE A 26 -10.07 4.18 1.16
N TYR A 27 -11.38 4.21 0.89
CA TYR A 27 -12.15 5.45 0.98
C TYR A 27 -12.14 6.03 2.40
N LEU A 28 -12.27 5.18 3.42
CA LEU A 28 -12.17 5.61 4.82
C LEU A 28 -10.76 6.09 5.17
N SER A 29 -9.71 5.43 4.68
CA SER A 29 -8.32 5.87 4.88
C SER A 29 -8.09 7.28 4.35
N LYS A 30 -8.60 7.60 3.16
CA LYS A 30 -8.54 8.96 2.59
C LYS A 30 -9.26 10.00 3.46
N LYS A 31 -10.29 9.60 4.22
CA LYS A 31 -10.96 10.49 5.18
C LYS A 31 -10.09 10.72 6.43
N ILE A 32 -9.35 9.70 6.88
CA ILE A 32 -8.38 9.84 7.98
C ILE A 32 -7.30 10.85 7.59
N ASP A 33 -6.69 10.71 6.41
CA ASP A 33 -5.65 11.65 5.94
C ASP A 33 -6.14 13.10 6.00
N LYS A 34 -7.39 13.32 5.59
CA LYS A 34 -8.04 14.63 5.62
C LYS A 34 -8.26 15.12 7.05
N ALA A 35 -8.68 14.26 7.97
CA ALA A 35 -8.86 14.60 9.38
C ALA A 35 -7.52 14.96 10.03
N GLN A 36 -6.47 14.15 9.82
CA GLN A 36 -5.12 14.40 10.32
C GLN A 36 -4.54 15.73 9.79
N TRP A 37 -4.78 16.05 8.51
CA TRP A 37 -4.32 17.32 7.96
C TRP A 37 -5.01 18.54 8.59
N LYS A 38 -6.31 18.45 8.92
CA LYS A 38 -7.01 19.51 9.67
C LYS A 38 -6.38 19.71 11.05
N GLN A 39 -6.02 18.64 11.74
CA GLN A 39 -5.36 18.73 13.05
C GLN A 39 -4.04 19.51 12.97
N VAL A 40 -3.23 19.28 11.93
CA VAL A 40 -1.97 20.02 11.72
C VAL A 40 -2.22 21.50 11.43
N LEU A 41 -3.18 21.81 10.55
CA LEU A 41 -3.46 23.21 10.16
C LEU A 41 -3.98 24.07 11.29
N PHE A 42 -4.79 23.48 12.17
CA PHE A 42 -5.56 24.22 13.17
C PHE A 42 -5.19 23.77 14.59
N GLY A 43 -4.00 23.21 14.79
CA GLY A 43 -3.54 22.65 16.06
C GLY A 43 -3.48 23.64 17.23
N ASN A 44 -3.58 24.95 16.95
CA ASN A 44 -3.68 25.99 17.97
C ASN A 44 -5.07 26.07 18.62
N ASP A 45 -6.09 25.44 18.04
CA ASP A 45 -7.47 25.40 18.54
C ASP A 45 -7.75 24.08 19.27
N SER A 46 -7.67 24.11 20.61
CA SER A 46 -7.77 22.90 21.43
C SER A 46 -9.13 22.19 21.35
N GLU A 47 -10.21 22.91 21.02
CA GLU A 47 -11.55 22.33 20.93
C GLU A 47 -11.71 21.59 19.61
N LYS A 48 -11.36 22.24 18.50
CA LYS A 48 -11.40 21.58 17.18
C LYS A 48 -10.44 20.41 17.09
N LEU A 49 -9.28 20.49 17.73
CA LEU A 49 -8.35 19.36 17.83
C LEU A 49 -9.02 18.14 18.48
N ARG A 50 -9.74 18.32 19.60
CA ARG A 50 -10.50 17.24 20.24
C ARG A 50 -11.60 16.67 19.35
N GLU A 51 -12.29 17.52 18.58
CA GLU A 51 -13.33 17.07 17.65
C GLU A 51 -12.76 16.20 16.52
N TRP A 52 -11.65 16.61 15.91
CA TRP A 52 -11.03 15.83 14.84
C TRP A 52 -10.37 14.55 15.32
N GLN A 53 -9.83 14.54 16.54
CA GLN A 53 -9.36 13.31 17.19
C GLN A 53 -10.52 12.31 17.40
N LYS A 54 -11.70 12.78 17.79
CA LYS A 54 -12.92 11.94 17.86
C LYS A 54 -13.36 11.45 16.48
N GLU A 55 -13.31 12.31 15.46
CA GLU A 55 -13.63 11.94 14.07
C GLU A 55 -12.67 10.85 13.58
N GLU A 56 -11.36 11.02 13.79
CA GLU A 56 -10.32 10.04 13.44
C GLU A 56 -10.55 8.70 14.14
N ALA A 57 -10.77 8.69 15.46
CA ALA A 57 -11.07 7.48 16.22
C ALA A 57 -12.34 6.75 15.70
N SER A 58 -13.37 7.50 15.33
CA SER A 58 -14.59 6.95 14.71
C SER A 58 -14.29 6.29 13.35
N ILE A 59 -13.46 6.93 12.51
CA ILE A 59 -13.09 6.36 11.20
C ILE A 59 -12.20 5.12 11.38
N ASN A 60 -11.24 5.14 12.30
CA ASN A 60 -10.40 3.99 12.65
C ASN A 60 -11.25 2.79 13.07
N THR A 61 -12.26 3.00 13.91
CA THR A 61 -13.22 1.96 14.30
C THR A 61 -13.97 1.39 13.09
N LYS A 62 -14.40 2.25 12.15
CA LYS A 62 -15.06 1.79 10.91
C LYS A 62 -14.14 0.96 10.03
N ILE A 63 -12.86 1.34 9.89
CA ILE A 63 -11.87 0.56 9.14
C ILE A 63 -11.64 -0.81 9.80
N ALA A 64 -11.48 -0.85 11.12
CA ALA A 64 -11.33 -2.10 11.86
C ALA A 64 -12.52 -3.05 11.63
N ASN A 65 -13.75 -2.53 11.69
CA ASN A 65 -14.96 -3.30 11.41
C ASN A 65 -15.02 -3.81 9.96
N VAL A 66 -14.60 -2.99 9.00
CA VAL A 66 -14.53 -3.38 7.58
C VAL A 66 -13.48 -4.48 7.36
N ARG A 67 -12.31 -4.38 7.99
CA ARG A 67 -11.26 -5.43 7.96
C ARG A 67 -11.74 -6.72 8.62
N ALA A 68 -12.46 -6.64 9.73
CA ALA A 68 -13.06 -7.80 10.38
C ALA A 68 -14.11 -8.49 9.49
N ASP A 69 -14.96 -7.73 8.80
CA ASP A 69 -15.90 -8.32 7.83
C ASP A 69 -15.17 -8.95 6.64
N MET A 70 -14.11 -8.33 6.13
CA MET A 70 -13.26 -8.95 5.10
C MET A 70 -12.72 -10.30 5.55
N LEU A 71 -12.15 -10.39 6.75
CA LEU A 71 -11.64 -11.65 7.30
C LEU A 71 -12.74 -12.71 7.42
N LYS A 72 -13.95 -12.32 7.87
CA LYS A 72 -15.11 -13.22 7.90
C LYS A 72 -15.53 -13.69 6.51
N LYS A 73 -15.43 -12.85 5.48
CA LYS A 73 -15.75 -13.24 4.09
C LYS A 73 -14.67 -14.09 3.46
N ILE A 74 -13.41 -13.89 3.84
CA ILE A 74 -12.30 -14.72 3.40
C ILE A 74 -12.45 -16.09 4.03
N GLN A 75 -12.62 -16.20 5.36
CA GLN A 75 -12.78 -17.40 6.20
C GLN A 75 -11.71 -18.48 5.97
N ASN A 76 -11.61 -18.99 4.75
CA ASN A 76 -10.54 -19.82 4.22
C ASN A 76 -9.96 -19.17 2.93
N PRO A 77 -8.76 -18.58 2.97
CA PRO A 77 -8.14 -17.92 1.82
C PRO A 77 -7.90 -18.84 0.63
N LEU A 78 -7.61 -20.12 0.88
CA LEU A 78 -7.28 -21.11 -0.15
C LEU A 78 -8.49 -21.56 -0.97
N GLU A 79 -9.70 -21.27 -0.50
CA GLU A 79 -10.95 -21.43 -1.27
C GLU A 79 -11.12 -20.34 -2.34
N LEU A 80 -10.55 -19.16 -2.06
CA LEU A 80 -10.73 -17.95 -2.87
C LEU A 80 -9.56 -17.68 -3.80
N PHE A 81 -8.35 -17.99 -3.35
CA PHE A 81 -7.12 -17.68 -4.06
C PHE A 81 -6.21 -18.92 -4.08
N PRO A 82 -5.52 -19.19 -5.20
CA PRO A 82 -4.42 -20.15 -5.23
C PRO A 82 -3.40 -19.83 -4.12
N ALA A 83 -2.79 -20.87 -3.53
CA ALA A 83 -1.92 -20.72 -2.35
C ALA A 83 -0.82 -19.67 -2.53
N VAL A 84 -0.15 -19.67 -3.69
CA VAL A 84 0.91 -18.70 -4.04
C VAL A 84 0.40 -17.26 -4.15
N GLN A 85 -0.89 -17.05 -4.41
CA GLN A 85 -1.52 -15.74 -4.56
C GLN A 85 -2.10 -15.19 -3.25
N VAL A 86 -2.23 -16.01 -2.20
CA VAL A 86 -2.82 -15.58 -0.92
C VAL A 86 -1.98 -14.45 -0.31
N ALA A 87 -0.65 -14.57 -0.32
CA ALA A 87 0.25 -13.54 0.19
C ALA A 87 0.05 -12.21 -0.56
N TRP A 88 -0.08 -12.25 -1.88
CA TRP A 88 -0.34 -11.08 -2.72
C TRP A 88 -1.65 -10.37 -2.33
N HIS A 89 -2.75 -11.13 -2.19
CA HIS A 89 -4.04 -10.57 -1.79
C HIS A 89 -4.03 -10.07 -0.33
N ALA A 90 -3.34 -10.76 0.57
CA ALA A 90 -3.19 -10.33 1.95
C ALA A 90 -2.43 -8.99 2.03
N ALA A 91 -1.34 -8.85 1.27
CA ALA A 91 -0.56 -7.62 1.15
C ALA A 91 -1.37 -6.47 0.54
N LYS A 92 -2.17 -6.75 -0.49
CA LYS A 92 -3.12 -5.80 -1.09
C LYS A 92 -4.14 -5.30 -0.06
N PHE A 93 -4.75 -6.20 0.70
CA PHE A 93 -5.81 -5.86 1.64
C PHE A 93 -5.32 -5.32 2.99
N GLY A 94 -4.01 -5.34 3.23
CA GLY A 94 -3.42 -4.92 4.51
C GLY A 94 -3.74 -5.89 5.64
N LEU A 95 -3.89 -7.18 5.32
CA LEU A 95 -4.20 -8.25 6.28
C LEU A 95 -2.90 -8.92 6.73
N LEU A 96 -2.13 -8.23 7.59
CA LEU A 96 -0.81 -8.68 8.03
C LEU A 96 -0.82 -10.13 8.57
N HIS A 97 -1.79 -10.47 9.44
CA HIS A 97 -1.91 -11.82 9.99
C HIS A 97 -2.03 -12.89 8.89
N LEU A 98 -2.80 -12.59 7.83
CA LEU A 98 -2.97 -13.51 6.72
C LEU A 98 -1.69 -13.64 5.88
N LEU A 99 -0.99 -12.52 5.68
CA LEU A 99 0.29 -12.47 4.99
C LEU A 99 1.35 -13.30 5.74
N GLN A 100 1.50 -13.07 7.05
CA GLN A 100 2.40 -13.82 7.93
C GLN A 100 2.14 -15.34 7.87
N ALA A 101 0.87 -15.75 7.84
CA ALA A 101 0.51 -17.16 7.75
C ALA A 101 0.89 -17.83 6.42
N HIS A 102 0.96 -17.08 5.31
CA HIS A 102 1.13 -17.66 3.97
C HIS A 102 2.46 -17.31 3.29
N VAL A 103 3.30 -16.46 3.90
CA VAL A 103 4.58 -16.02 3.31
C VAL A 103 5.56 -17.18 3.07
N ARG A 104 5.47 -18.25 3.88
CA ARG A 104 6.32 -19.45 3.78
C ARG A 104 5.89 -20.40 2.66
N THR A 105 4.77 -20.11 1.99
CA THR A 105 4.33 -20.92 0.84
C THR A 105 5.38 -20.77 -0.27
N PRO A 106 5.93 -21.87 -0.82
CA PRO A 106 6.92 -21.78 -1.89
C PRO A 106 6.43 -20.90 -3.05
N GLY A 107 7.25 -19.93 -3.46
CA GLY A 107 6.93 -19.00 -4.54
C GLY A 107 5.93 -17.88 -4.19
N ALA A 108 5.43 -17.78 -2.96
CA ALA A 108 4.47 -16.73 -2.59
C ALA A 108 5.12 -15.33 -2.52
N LEU A 109 6.33 -15.23 -1.97
CA LEU A 109 7.10 -13.96 -1.93
C LEU A 109 7.48 -13.46 -3.33
N GLU A 110 7.86 -14.39 -4.20
CA GLU A 110 8.30 -14.11 -5.58
C GLU A 110 7.14 -14.02 -6.57
N TYR A 111 5.90 -14.26 -6.12
CA TYR A 111 4.74 -14.23 -6.98
C TYR A 111 4.63 -12.89 -7.70
N ARG A 112 4.48 -12.96 -9.03
CA ARG A 112 4.24 -11.81 -9.89
C ARG A 112 2.87 -11.92 -10.53
N GLU A 113 2.09 -10.85 -10.46
CA GLU A 113 0.83 -10.77 -11.20
C GLU A 113 1.10 -10.86 -12.70
N LEU A 114 0.41 -11.76 -13.41
CA LEU A 114 0.71 -12.10 -14.80
C LEU A 114 0.65 -10.92 -15.77
N SER A 115 -0.27 -9.97 -15.55
CA SER A 115 -0.49 -8.83 -16.45
C SER A 115 0.53 -7.70 -16.26
N SER A 116 0.95 -7.46 -15.02
CA SER A 116 1.73 -6.28 -14.64
C SER A 116 3.12 -6.60 -14.10
N GLN A 117 3.45 -7.88 -13.91
CA GLN A 117 4.63 -8.36 -13.21
C GLN A 117 4.80 -7.79 -11.79
N THR A 118 3.71 -7.36 -11.17
CA THR A 118 3.69 -6.74 -9.84
C THR A 118 3.93 -7.79 -8.75
N THR A 119 4.96 -7.58 -7.92
CA THR A 119 5.27 -8.46 -6.78
C THR A 119 4.39 -8.16 -5.57
N VAL A 120 4.44 -9.03 -4.55
CA VAL A 120 3.73 -8.82 -3.27
C VAL A 120 4.13 -7.49 -2.59
N LEU A 121 5.39 -7.08 -2.72
CA LEU A 121 5.87 -5.84 -2.14
C LEU A 121 5.39 -4.60 -2.91
N HIS A 122 5.31 -4.67 -4.24
CA HIS A 122 4.72 -3.59 -5.04
C HIS A 122 3.27 -3.33 -4.63
N VAL A 123 2.45 -4.39 -4.50
CA VAL A 123 1.04 -4.20 -4.15
C VAL A 123 0.87 -3.71 -2.71
N ALA A 124 1.69 -4.17 -1.76
CA ALA A 124 1.70 -3.62 -0.39
C ALA A 124 2.03 -2.12 -0.38
N ALA A 125 3.04 -1.73 -1.16
CA ALA A 125 3.51 -0.35 -1.27
C ALA A 125 2.48 0.56 -1.96
N TYR A 126 1.86 0.08 -3.05
CA TYR A 126 0.82 0.79 -3.78
C TYR A 126 -0.41 1.10 -2.92
N PHE A 127 -0.84 0.16 -2.06
CA PHE A 127 -1.99 0.38 -1.18
C PHE A 127 -1.64 1.01 0.18
N GLY A 128 -0.36 1.32 0.41
CA GLY A 128 0.08 2.01 1.63
C GLY A 128 0.04 1.15 2.89
N ASN A 129 0.05 -0.18 2.76
CA ASN A 129 -0.03 -1.09 3.90
C ASN A 129 1.34 -1.23 4.57
N LEU A 130 1.74 -0.21 5.34
CA LEU A 130 3.08 -0.11 5.95
C LEU A 130 3.49 -1.38 6.70
N ASP A 131 2.64 -1.93 7.57
CA ASP A 131 2.95 -3.14 8.33
C ASP A 131 3.29 -4.33 7.42
N CYS A 132 2.59 -4.45 6.29
CA CYS A 132 2.88 -5.49 5.30
C CYS A 132 4.20 -5.22 4.56
N VAL A 133 4.49 -3.95 4.22
CA VAL A 133 5.77 -3.56 3.60
C VAL A 133 6.94 -3.88 4.54
N GLN A 134 6.82 -3.51 5.81
CA GLN A 134 7.84 -3.78 6.84
C GLN A 134 8.09 -5.28 6.97
N PHE A 135 7.02 -6.07 7.09
CA PHE A 135 7.13 -7.52 7.19
C PHE A 135 7.75 -8.17 5.95
N LEU A 136 7.35 -7.73 4.74
CA LEU A 136 7.90 -8.26 3.49
C LEU A 136 9.39 -7.94 3.33
N ALA A 137 9.81 -6.73 3.69
CA ALA A 137 11.22 -6.34 3.69
C ALA A 137 12.05 -7.21 4.66
N GLN A 138 11.50 -7.51 5.85
CA GLN A 138 12.12 -8.43 6.81
C GLN A 138 12.15 -9.88 6.31
N ALA A 139 11.17 -10.28 5.50
CA ALA A 139 11.09 -11.61 4.87
C ALA A 139 11.93 -11.72 3.58
N ASN A 140 12.92 -10.85 3.39
CA ASN A 140 13.84 -10.83 2.24
C ASN A 140 13.14 -10.66 0.88
N ALA A 141 11.97 -10.02 0.83
CA ALA A 141 11.42 -9.60 -0.46
C ALA A 141 12.38 -8.62 -1.16
N ASP A 142 12.55 -8.78 -2.47
CA ASP A 142 13.34 -7.87 -3.28
C ASP A 142 12.68 -6.48 -3.32
N VAL A 143 13.30 -5.52 -2.63
CA VAL A 143 12.81 -4.14 -2.51
C VAL A 143 13.03 -3.29 -3.76
N ASN A 144 13.89 -3.75 -4.66
CA ASN A 144 14.20 -3.09 -5.94
C ASN A 144 13.61 -3.83 -7.14
N ALA A 145 12.81 -4.87 -6.89
CA ALA A 145 12.11 -5.61 -7.94
C ALA A 145 11.38 -4.63 -8.86
N THR A 146 11.44 -4.86 -10.16
CA THR A 146 10.74 -4.03 -11.15
C THR A 146 9.53 -4.76 -11.72
N ASN A 147 8.41 -4.05 -11.86
CA ASN A 147 7.23 -4.54 -12.57
C ASN A 147 7.36 -4.30 -14.10
N SER A 148 6.30 -4.58 -14.88
CA SER A 148 6.32 -4.44 -16.35
C SER A 148 6.53 -3.01 -16.85
N HIS A 149 6.33 -2.01 -15.98
CA HIS A 149 6.58 -0.60 -16.25
C HIS A 149 7.96 -0.15 -15.74
N GLY A 150 8.83 -1.08 -15.34
CA GLY A 150 10.11 -0.77 -14.71
C GLY A 150 9.97 -0.09 -13.34
N SER A 151 8.75 -0.01 -12.80
CA SER A 151 8.50 0.65 -11.52
C SER A 151 8.87 -0.27 -10.38
N THR A 152 9.55 0.27 -9.37
CA THR A 152 9.90 -0.43 -8.12
C THR A 152 8.80 -0.23 -7.06
N PRO A 153 8.81 -0.96 -5.93
CA PRO A 153 7.90 -0.68 -4.82
C PRO A 153 7.93 0.78 -4.35
N LEU A 154 9.10 1.43 -4.39
CA LEU A 154 9.25 2.84 -4.07
C LEU A 154 8.51 3.75 -5.06
N HIS A 155 8.53 3.44 -6.36
CA HIS A 155 7.72 4.15 -7.37
C HIS A 155 6.23 4.01 -7.08
N CYS A 156 5.75 2.81 -6.74
CA CYS A 156 4.34 2.57 -6.43
C CYS A 156 3.88 3.34 -5.18
N ALA A 157 4.70 3.37 -4.12
CA ALA A 157 4.40 4.16 -2.91
C ALA A 157 4.38 5.68 -3.20
N ALA A 158 5.32 6.15 -4.03
CA ALA A 158 5.40 7.53 -4.47
C ALA A 158 4.18 7.94 -5.32
N GLU A 159 3.77 7.09 -6.26
CA GLU A 159 2.59 7.29 -7.13
C GLU A 159 1.30 7.44 -6.33
N GLN A 160 1.13 6.68 -5.24
CA GLN A 160 -0.05 6.75 -4.38
C GLN A 160 0.10 7.67 -3.17
N HIS A 161 1.25 8.34 -3.07
CA HIS A 161 1.56 9.34 -2.05
C HIS A 161 1.52 8.80 -0.61
N HIS A 162 2.00 7.57 -0.43
CA HIS A 162 2.12 6.93 0.87
C HIS A 162 3.45 7.29 1.54
N ALA A 163 3.51 8.51 2.10
CA ALA A 163 4.74 9.10 2.65
C ALA A 163 5.45 8.22 3.69
N GLU A 164 4.69 7.52 4.55
CA GLU A 164 5.25 6.63 5.56
C GLU A 164 5.92 5.39 4.93
N VAL A 165 5.33 4.83 3.88
CA VAL A 165 5.92 3.72 3.11
C VAL A 165 7.16 4.20 2.37
N VAL A 166 7.11 5.38 1.75
CA VAL A 166 8.27 5.99 1.09
C VAL A 166 9.42 6.17 2.09
N ALA A 167 9.15 6.78 3.24
CA ALA A 167 10.16 7.00 4.28
C ALA A 167 10.74 5.69 4.82
N PHE A 168 9.90 4.66 5.02
CA PHE A 168 10.38 3.34 5.44
C PHE A 168 11.23 2.67 4.36
N LEU A 169 10.79 2.65 3.10
CA LEU A 169 11.57 2.03 2.03
C LEU A 169 12.93 2.72 1.88
N LEU A 170 12.98 4.05 1.96
CA LEU A 170 14.21 4.86 1.88
C LEU A 170 15.15 4.66 3.08
N SER A 171 14.66 4.19 4.22
CA SER A 171 15.51 3.86 5.36
C SER A 171 16.18 2.50 5.24
N LEU A 172 15.77 1.67 4.26
CA LEU A 172 16.39 0.37 4.01
C LEU A 172 17.70 0.53 3.25
N PRO A 173 18.82 -0.04 3.73
CA PRO A 173 20.13 0.14 3.10
C PRO A 173 20.23 -0.46 1.69
N GLN A 174 19.42 -1.47 1.39
CA GLN A 174 19.41 -2.14 0.09
C GLN A 174 18.55 -1.43 -0.97
N VAL A 175 17.77 -0.41 -0.60
CA VAL A 175 16.90 0.29 -1.56
C VAL A 175 17.75 1.14 -2.50
N ASP A 176 17.46 1.09 -3.79
CA ASP A 176 18.04 2.00 -4.77
C ASP A 176 16.98 3.05 -5.17
N PRO A 177 17.10 4.29 -4.65
CA PRO A 177 16.16 5.36 -4.95
C PRO A 177 16.37 5.97 -6.34
N TYR A 178 17.46 5.64 -7.03
CA TYR A 178 17.85 6.19 -8.34
C TYR A 178 17.44 5.32 -9.53
N LEU A 179 16.79 4.18 -9.27
CA LEU A 179 16.22 3.35 -10.33
C LEU A 179 15.17 4.15 -11.12
N ARG A 180 15.26 4.07 -12.45
CA ARG A 180 14.33 4.71 -13.37
C ARG A 180 13.35 3.68 -13.91
N ASN A 181 12.08 4.06 -13.96
CA ASN A 181 11.06 3.26 -14.62
C ASN A 181 11.21 3.30 -16.16
N THR A 182 10.36 2.60 -16.90
CA THR A 182 10.43 2.56 -18.38
C THR A 182 10.22 3.91 -19.06
N ALA A 183 9.63 4.89 -18.36
CA ALA A 183 9.50 6.26 -18.82
C ALA A 183 10.71 7.14 -18.46
N GLY A 184 11.78 6.57 -17.91
CA GLY A 184 12.98 7.29 -17.48
C GLY A 184 12.79 8.10 -16.19
N LEU A 185 11.69 7.91 -15.46
CA LEU A 185 11.34 8.69 -14.27
C LEU A 185 11.84 8.01 -13.00
N LEU A 186 12.39 8.83 -12.10
CA LEU A 186 12.68 8.47 -10.72
C LEU A 186 11.40 8.50 -9.87
N PRO A 187 11.39 7.86 -8.68
CA PRO A 187 10.27 7.99 -7.74
C PRO A 187 9.95 9.45 -7.38
N THR A 188 10.97 10.31 -7.23
CA THR A 188 10.77 11.76 -6.97
C THR A 188 10.09 12.50 -8.13
N HIS A 189 10.39 12.13 -9.38
CA HIS A 189 9.74 12.71 -10.56
C HIS A 189 8.24 12.39 -10.59
N ILE A 190 7.83 11.19 -10.15
CA ILE A 190 6.42 10.79 -10.06
C ILE A 190 5.66 11.70 -9.08
N VAL A 191 6.21 11.92 -7.88
CA VAL A 191 5.57 12.77 -6.86
C VAL A 191 5.42 14.20 -7.37
N ARG A 192 6.50 14.78 -7.94
CA ARG A 192 6.48 16.15 -8.46
C ARG A 192 5.48 16.33 -9.61
N LYS A 193 5.42 15.38 -10.53
CA LYS A 193 4.43 15.38 -11.63
C LYS A 193 3.00 15.34 -11.10
N GLY A 194 2.70 14.47 -10.14
CA GLY A 194 1.37 14.38 -9.54
C GLY A 194 0.98 15.64 -8.76
N ALA A 195 1.92 16.24 -8.02
CA ALA A 195 1.71 17.47 -7.27
C ALA A 195 1.30 18.63 -8.18
N SER A 196 1.98 18.75 -9.34
CA SER A 196 1.68 19.78 -10.34
C SER A 196 0.32 19.60 -11.00
N LEU A 197 -0.14 18.36 -11.21
CA LEU A 197 -1.39 18.07 -11.93
C LEU A 197 -2.63 18.21 -11.05
N LEU A 198 -2.54 17.82 -9.78
CA LEU A 198 -3.72 17.68 -8.91
C LEU A 198 -3.83 18.76 -7.83
N GLY A 199 -2.76 19.52 -7.59
CA GLY A 199 -2.66 20.48 -6.50
C GLY A 199 -2.60 19.78 -5.13
N ASP A 200 -1.62 20.12 -4.30
CA ASP A 200 -1.44 19.46 -3.00
C ASP A 200 -2.37 20.01 -1.90
N LYS A 201 -3.67 19.80 -2.06
CA LYS A 201 -4.69 20.31 -1.13
C LYS A 201 -4.53 19.83 0.32
N TYR A 202 -3.86 18.69 0.53
CA TYR A 202 -3.77 18.04 1.84
C TYR A 202 -2.32 17.77 2.28
N GLY A 203 -1.33 18.43 1.67
CA GLY A 203 0.08 18.27 2.02
C GLY A 203 0.67 16.87 1.78
N ARG A 204 -0.04 15.98 1.05
CA ARG A 204 0.37 14.58 0.86
C ARG A 204 1.56 14.47 -0.07
N PHE A 205 1.54 15.26 -1.15
CA PHE A 205 2.68 15.35 -2.05
C PHE A 205 3.87 15.98 -1.36
N ALA A 206 3.66 17.02 -0.55
CA ALA A 206 4.72 17.67 0.21
C ALA A 206 5.37 16.71 1.22
N LYS A 207 4.59 15.88 1.92
CA LYS A 207 5.15 14.84 2.81
C LYS A 207 6.01 13.83 2.05
N CYS A 208 5.50 13.31 0.92
CA CYS A 208 6.25 12.36 0.10
C CYS A 208 7.49 13.00 -0.54
N SER A 209 7.38 14.23 -1.05
CA SER A 209 8.49 14.99 -1.63
C SER A 209 9.58 15.16 -0.59
N ARG A 210 9.26 15.64 0.62
CA ARG A 210 10.25 15.78 1.69
C ARG A 210 10.95 14.47 2.04
N ALA A 211 10.22 13.36 2.07
CA ALA A 211 10.82 12.05 2.33
C ALA A 211 11.84 11.66 1.23
N LEU A 212 11.54 11.96 -0.03
CA LEU A 212 12.43 11.72 -1.17
C LEU A 212 13.58 12.73 -1.21
N ASP A 213 13.32 14.01 -1.02
CA ASP A 213 14.33 15.09 -1.06
C ASP A 213 15.41 14.90 0.03
N ALA A 214 15.09 14.25 1.15
CA ALA A 214 16.06 13.86 2.19
C ALA A 214 17.19 12.94 1.69
N VAL A 215 17.03 12.32 0.52
CA VAL A 215 18.03 11.43 -0.11
C VAL A 215 18.99 12.21 -1.02
N GLY A 216 18.80 13.52 -1.22
CA GLY A 216 19.72 14.35 -1.99
C GLY A 216 19.63 14.14 -3.51
N PHE A 217 18.42 14.08 -4.06
CA PHE A 217 18.20 13.97 -5.52
C PHE A 217 18.66 15.17 -6.36
N ASP A 218 19.12 16.26 -5.73
CA ASP A 218 19.44 17.56 -6.36
C ASP A 218 20.67 17.54 -7.29
N SER A 219 21.30 16.39 -7.50
CA SER A 219 22.50 16.24 -8.35
C SER A 219 22.29 15.39 -9.61
N VAL A 220 21.10 14.84 -9.85
CA VAL A 220 20.87 13.93 -10.98
C VAL A 220 20.28 14.70 -12.17
N PRO A 221 20.98 14.77 -13.34
CA PRO A 221 20.46 15.47 -14.51
C PRO A 221 19.15 14.84 -15.01
N SER A 222 18.27 15.71 -15.49
CA SER A 222 16.99 15.39 -16.16
C SER A 222 17.16 14.38 -17.28
#